data_AF-V7F794-F1
#
_entry.id   AF-V7F794-F1
#
_cell.length_a   1.000
_cell.length_b   1.000
_cell.length_c   1.000
_cell.angle_alpha   90.00
_cell.angle_beta   90.00
_cell.angle_gamma   90.00
#
_symmetry.space_group_name_H-M   'P 1'
#
loop_
_entity.id
_entity.type
_entity.pdbx_description
1 polymer ?
#
loop_
_entity_poly.entity_id
_entity_poly.type
_entity_poly.pdbx_seq_one_letter_code
_entity_poly.pdbx_strand_id
1 'polypeptide(L)' 'MKTERFGIIRSVDNAEAAGEELMKWTKRGPWWDLAVRVCMAVIFDEMEPEEARKAFLAAAKEEGTLLPPKTIS' A
#
# COMPACT_ATOMS: atom_id res chain seq x y z
N MET A 1 -12.15 13.43 17.78
CA MET A 1 -12.46 12.01 18.10
C MET A 1 -11.61 11.12 17.21
N LYS A 2 -10.59 10.45 17.77
CA LYS A 2 -9.79 9.45 17.06
C LYS A 2 -10.53 8.12 17.15
N THR A 3 -11.03 7.62 16.03
CA THR A 3 -11.55 6.24 15.95
C THR A 3 -10.49 5.38 15.29
N GLU A 4 -9.67 4.73 16.11
CA GLU A 4 -8.88 3.57 15.72
C GLU A 4 -9.86 2.44 15.39
N ARG A 5 -10.16 2.28 14.10
CA ARG A 5 -10.92 1.14 13.60
C ARG A 5 -9.92 0.14 13.03
N PHE A 6 -9.53 -0.81 13.88
CA PHE A 6 -9.00 -2.10 13.44
C PHE A 6 -10.03 -2.72 12.48
N GLY A 7 -9.69 -2.82 11.19
CA GLY A 7 -10.55 -3.40 10.15
C GLY A 7 -11.08 -2.43 9.08
N ILE A 8 -10.52 -1.21 8.94
CA ILE A 8 -10.79 -0.40 7.75
C ILE A 8 -9.98 -0.96 6.59
N ILE A 9 -10.66 -1.58 5.62
CA ILE A 9 -10.11 -1.73 4.27
C ILE A 9 -9.95 -0.31 3.73
N ARG A 10 -8.73 0.24 3.83
CA ARG A 10 -8.43 1.55 3.27
C ARG A 10 -8.28 1.37 1.78
N SER A 11 -9.28 1.80 1.02
CA SER A 11 -9.11 2.06 -0.40
C SER A 11 -7.98 3.08 -0.52
N VAL A 12 -6.88 2.66 -1.13
CA VAL A 12 -5.78 3.56 -1.44
C VAL A 12 -6.09 4.10 -2.83
N ASP A 13 -6.82 5.20 -2.87
CA ASP A 13 -7.27 5.80 -4.13
C ASP A 13 -6.16 6.65 -4.78
N ASN A 14 -5.12 7.03 -4.02
CA ASN A 14 -3.98 7.83 -4.47
C ASN A 14 -2.65 7.35 -3.84
N ALA A 15 -1.54 7.59 -4.56
CA ALA A 15 -0.19 7.19 -4.15
C ALA A 15 0.29 7.81 -2.82
N GLU A 16 -0.20 8.99 -2.46
CA GLU A 16 0.11 9.63 -1.17
C GLU A 16 -0.43 8.81 0.01
N ALA A 17 -1.70 8.39 -0.06
CA ALA A 17 -2.30 7.51 0.94
C ALA A 17 -1.62 6.13 1.01
N ALA A 18 -1.09 5.65 -0.13
CA ALA A 18 -0.30 4.42 -0.20
C ALA A 18 1.01 4.57 0.61
N GLY A 19 1.71 5.68 0.41
CA GLY A 19 2.93 6.02 1.14
C GLY A 19 2.69 6.13 2.65
N GLU A 20 1.62 6.81 3.07
CA GLU A 20 1.25 6.90 4.48
C GLU A 20 0.96 5.52 5.11
N GLU A 21 0.31 4.62 4.37
CA GLU A 21 0.03 3.28 4.85
C GLU A 21 1.31 2.44 4.98
N LEU A 22 2.22 2.54 3.99
CA LEU A 22 3.53 1.89 4.04
C LEU A 22 4.34 2.33 5.27
N MET A 23 4.27 3.60 5.67
CA MET A 23 5.00 4.10 6.84
C MET A 23 4.55 3.46 8.17
N LYS A 24 3.35 2.88 8.23
CA LYS A 24 2.84 2.16 9.42
C LYS A 24 3.32 0.71 9.49
N TRP A 25 3.85 0.16 8.41
CA TRP A 25 4.27 -1.23 8.34
C TRP A 25 5.58 -1.45 9.09
N THR A 26 5.66 -2.56 9.81
CA THR A 26 6.80 -2.92 10.65
C THR A 26 7.88 -3.66 9.87
N LYS A 27 7.51 -4.43 8.83
CA LYS A 27 8.48 -5.08 7.95
C LYS A 27 8.76 -4.22 6.74
N ARG A 28 9.98 -3.69 6.72
CA ARG A 28 10.53 -2.89 5.63
C ARG A 28 11.44 -3.74 4.75
N GLY A 29 10.87 -4.76 4.14
CA GLY A 29 11.60 -5.64 3.22
C GLY A 29 11.87 -4.99 1.86
N PRO A 30 12.52 -5.71 0.93
CA PRO A 30 12.86 -5.17 -0.40
C PRO A 30 11.63 -4.72 -1.19
N TRP A 31 10.48 -5.37 -1.01
CA TRP A 31 9.24 -4.96 -1.66
C TRP A 31 8.63 -3.71 -1.04
N TRP A 32 8.81 -3.50 0.26
CA TRP A 32 8.40 -2.27 0.93
C TRP A 32 9.18 -1.07 0.39
N ASP A 33 10.51 -1.19 0.27
CA ASP A 33 11.35 -0.13 -0.31
C ASP A 33 10.91 0.20 -1.74
N LEU A 34 10.69 -0.84 -2.55
CA LEU A 34 10.18 -0.66 -3.91
C LEU A 34 8.82 0.05 -3.91
N ALA A 35 7.89 -0.35 -3.05
CA ALA A 35 6.57 0.26 -2.97
C ALA A 35 6.65 1.75 -2.59
N VAL A 36 7.51 2.13 -1.64
CA VAL A 36 7.72 3.55 -1.28
C VAL A 36 8.27 4.33 -2.47
N ARG A 37 9.29 3.81 -3.15
CA ARG A 37 9.95 4.49 -4.28
C ARG A 37 9.00 4.66 -5.45
N VAL A 38 8.19 3.63 -5.75
CA VAL A 38 7.19 3.71 -6.81
C VAL A 38 6.06 4.68 -6.41
N CYS A 39 5.61 4.69 -5.16
CA CYS A 39 4.62 5.68 -4.71
C CYS A 39 5.14 7.12 -4.87
N MET A 40 6.41 7.37 -4.52
CA MET A 40 7.04 8.68 -4.75
C MET A 40 7.09 9.02 -6.24
N ALA A 41 7.52 8.09 -7.11
CA ALA A 41 7.56 8.32 -8.55
C ALA A 41 6.19 8.66 -9.15
N VAL A 42 5.12 8.00 -8.69
CA VAL A 42 3.74 8.33 -9.11
C VAL A 42 3.31 9.72 -8.61
N ILE A 43 3.70 10.13 -7.39
CA ILE A 43 3.42 11.48 -6.87
C ILE A 43 4.10 12.56 -7.74
N PHE A 44 5.28 12.26 -8.27
CA PHE A 44 6.00 13.14 -9.19
C PHE A 44 5.59 12.99 -10.66
N ASP A 45 4.55 12.20 -10.96
CA ASP A 45 4.08 11.90 -12.33
C ASP A 45 5.15 11.23 -13.22
N GLU A 46 6.16 10.61 -12.61
CA GLU A 46 7.26 9.90 -13.29
C GLU A 46 6.94 8.43 -13.56
N MET A 47 5.85 7.90 -12.99
CA MET A 47 5.43 6.52 -13.15
C MET A 47 3.91 6.38 -13.12
N GLU A 48 3.38 5.31 -13.72
CA GLU A 48 1.94 5.06 -13.73
C GLU A 48 1.43 4.55 -12.37
N PRO A 49 0.22 4.98 -11.94
CA PRO A 49 -0.37 4.56 -10.66
C PRO A 49 -0.62 3.05 -10.57
N GLU A 50 -0.75 2.36 -11.70
CA GLU A 50 -0.88 0.89 -11.73
C GLU A 50 0.38 0.19 -11.19
N GLU A 51 1.57 0.74 -11.48
CA GLU A 51 2.84 0.19 -10.99
C GLU A 51 2.96 0.35 -9.46
N ALA A 52 2.52 1.49 -8.91
CA ALA A 52 2.44 1.67 -7.45
C ALA A 52 1.52 0.64 -6.82
N ARG A 53 0.38 0.37 -7.44
CA ARG A 53 -0.56 -0.64 -6.95
C ARG A 53 0.07 -2.05 -6.96
N LYS A 54 0.78 -2.43 -8.03
CA LYS A 54 1.48 -3.73 -8.11
C LYS A 54 2.55 -3.86 -7.03
N ALA A 55 3.39 -2.83 -6.87
CA ALA A 55 4.46 -2.81 -5.85
C ALA A 55 3.88 -2.85 -4.42
N PHE A 56 2.82 -2.09 -4.16
CA PHE A 56 2.13 -2.10 -2.87
C PHE A 56 1.54 -3.47 -2.53
N LEU A 57 0.92 -4.16 -3.49
CA LEU A 57 0.41 -5.52 -3.30
C LEU A 57 1.53 -6.53 -3.02
N ALA A 58 2.67 -6.42 -3.72
CA ALA A 58 3.83 -7.27 -3.46
C ALA A 58 4.36 -7.06 -2.03
N ALA A 59 4.48 -5.81 -1.61
CA ALA A 59 4.89 -5.46 -0.25
C ALA A 59 3.88 -5.95 0.79
N ALA A 60 2.57 -5.79 0.53
CA ALA A 60 1.51 -6.24 1.43
C ALA A 60 1.54 -7.75 1.64
N LYS A 61 1.88 -8.50 0.59
CA LYS A 61 2.04 -9.96 0.63
C LYS A 61 3.22 -10.36 1.52
N GLU A 62 4.32 -9.61 1.47
CA GLU A 62 5.51 -9.86 2.29
C GLU A 62 5.29 -9.50 3.76
N GLU A 63 4.61 -8.39 4.05
CA GLU A 63 4.21 -8.02 5.42
C GLU A 63 3.17 -9.01 5.98
N GLY A 64 2.34 -9.61 5.12
CA GLY A 64 1.22 -10.47 5.53
C GLY A 64 -0.04 -9.67 5.86
N THR A 65 -0.11 -8.41 5.42
CA THR A 65 -1.25 -7.50 5.61
C THR A 65 -2.23 -7.54 4.42
N LEU A 66 -1.92 -8.34 3.40
CA LEU A 66 -2.80 -8.54 2.24
C LEU A 66 -4.06 -9.29 2.68
N LEU A 67 -5.19 -8.58 2.73
CA LEU A 67 -6.49 -9.19 2.97
C LEU A 67 -6.80 -10.19 1.86
N PRO A 68 -7.33 -11.39 2.17
CA PRO A 68 -7.75 -12.32 1.13
C PRO A 68 -8.82 -11.66 0.25
N PRO A 69 -8.83 -11.95 -1.07
CA PRO A 69 -9.89 -11.47 -1.94
C PRO A 69 -11.23 -11.91 -1.36
N LYS A 70 -12.15 -10.95 -1.22
CA LYS A 70 -13.46 -11.19 -0.65
C LYS A 70 -14.25 -12.04 -1.65
N THR A 71 -14.22 -13.36 -1.48
CA THR A 71 -15.05 -14.30 -2.24
C THR A 71 -16.50 -13.99 -1.88
N ILE A 72 -17.18 -13.20 -2.70
CA ILE A 72 -18.63 -13.05 -2.63
C ILE A 72 -19.17 -14.36 -3.20
N SER A 73 -19.62 -15.25 -2.32
CA SER A 73 -20.36 -16.46 -2.67
C SER A 73 -21.82 -16.13 -2.97
#